data_AF-A0A821WTD1-F1
#
_entry.id   AF-A0A821WTD1-F1
#
_cell.length_a   1.000
_cell.length_b   1.000
_cell.length_c   1.000
_cell.angle_alpha   90.00
_cell.angle_beta   90.00
_cell.angle_gamma   90.00
#
_symmetry.space_group_name_H-M   'P 1'
#
loop_
_entity.id
_entity.type
_entity.pdbx_description
1 polymer ?
#
loop_
_entity_poly.entity_id
_entity_poly.type
_entity_poly.pdbx_seq_one_letter_code
_entity_poly.pdbx_strand_id
1 'polypeptide(L)'
;MTKGINYLHKLPRPILHRDIKSLNILMTEHGKGFLVKVADFGLAKTRHETSRQSASGPSVGTLPWKAPELLKMGRHTEASDVYALGIVFWELCTECEPYEGADDPTISAFVIRGDRLNIPTNIPKGFVDLISSAWAHEPQKRRNCQQILNVIKAISSEIDENKISQANVPLVLNTNVANSDEIVSPQQRSQSPERPKKRQYEI
;
A
#
# COMPACT_ATOMS: atom_id res chain seq x y z
N MET A 1 -4.03 -0.94 -8.91
CA MET A 1 -2.63 -1.22 -8.49
C MET A 1 -2.04 -2.52 -9.07
N THR A 2 -2.61 -3.72 -8.85
CA THR A 2 -1.98 -5.01 -9.25
C THR A 2 -1.58 -5.11 -10.73
N LYS A 3 -2.38 -4.53 -11.65
CA LYS A 3 -2.04 -4.47 -13.08
C LYS A 3 -0.71 -3.73 -13.32
N GLY A 4 -0.47 -2.64 -12.59
CA GLY A 4 0.76 -1.86 -12.68
C GLY A 4 1.97 -2.64 -12.17
N ILE A 5 1.87 -3.30 -11.01
CA ILE A 5 2.96 -4.14 -10.49
C ILE A 5 3.23 -5.34 -11.41
N ASN A 6 2.17 -6.00 -11.92
CA ASN A 6 2.31 -7.08 -12.90
C ASN A 6 3.05 -6.63 -14.16
N TYR A 7 2.80 -5.41 -14.64
CA TYR A 7 3.51 -4.84 -15.77
C TYR A 7 5.02 -4.74 -15.49
N LEU A 8 5.40 -4.16 -14.34
CA LEU A 8 6.81 -4.04 -13.93
C LEU A 8 7.52 -5.39 -13.84
N HIS A 9 6.85 -6.38 -13.23
CA HIS A 9 7.38 -7.74 -13.06
C HIS A 9 7.53 -8.50 -14.39
N LYS A 10 6.72 -8.16 -15.40
CA LYS A 10 6.73 -8.82 -16.72
C LYS A 10 7.62 -8.14 -17.76
N LEU A 11 8.27 -7.03 -17.43
CA LEU A 11 9.24 -6.40 -18.34
C LEU A 11 10.38 -7.38 -18.68
N PRO A 12 10.99 -7.28 -19.88
CA PRO A 12 12.15 -8.11 -20.24
C PRO A 12 13.30 -8.02 -19.22
N ARG A 13 13.41 -6.86 -18.58
CA ARG A 13 14.20 -6.66 -17.35
C ARG A 13 13.22 -6.34 -16.22
N PRO A 14 12.81 -7.34 -15.42
CA PRO A 14 11.82 -7.13 -14.36
C PRO A 14 12.26 -6.03 -13.40
N ILE A 15 11.32 -5.14 -13.07
CA ILE A 15 11.51 -4.06 -12.09
C ILE A 15 10.75 -4.42 -10.82
N LEU A 16 11.44 -4.33 -9.68
CA LEU A 16 10.88 -4.46 -8.35
C LEU A 16 10.54 -3.06 -7.82
N HIS A 17 9.35 -2.88 -7.28
CA HIS A 17 8.92 -1.58 -6.73
C HIS A 17 9.60 -1.27 -5.39
N ARG A 18 9.67 -2.26 -4.51
CA ARG A 18 10.42 -2.24 -3.23
C ARG A 18 9.88 -1.30 -2.14
N ASP A 19 8.90 -0.45 -2.44
CA ASP A 19 8.16 0.33 -1.44
C ASP A 19 6.65 0.43 -1.76
N ILE A 20 6.01 -0.73 -1.93
CA ILE A 20 4.55 -0.77 -2.10
C ILE A 20 3.91 -0.55 -0.72
N LYS A 21 3.04 0.46 -0.64
CA LYS A 21 2.20 0.80 0.52
C LYS A 21 0.98 1.58 0.05
N SER A 22 -0.08 1.61 0.85
CA SER A 22 -1.30 2.36 0.53
C SER A 22 -1.02 3.83 0.19
N LEU A 23 -0.09 4.49 0.88
CA LEU A 23 0.34 5.87 0.61
C LEU A 23 0.96 6.09 -0.78
N ASN A 24 1.48 5.04 -1.40
CA ASN A 24 2.08 5.09 -2.74
C ASN A 24 1.08 4.66 -3.83
N ILE A 25 -0.20 4.50 -3.48
CA ILE A 25 -1.30 4.21 -4.41
C ILE A 25 -2.13 5.47 -4.60
N LEU A 26 -1.94 6.14 -5.74
CA LEU A 26 -2.67 7.35 -6.08
C LEU A 26 -4.00 7.00 -6.73
N MET A 27 -5.03 7.77 -6.40
CA MET A 27 -6.37 7.63 -6.94
C MET A 27 -6.86 8.99 -7.43
N THR A 28 -7.52 9.01 -8.58
CA THR A 28 -8.24 10.18 -9.08
C THR A 28 -9.54 9.74 -9.74
N GLU A 29 -10.50 10.65 -9.81
CA GLU A 29 -11.76 10.43 -10.53
C GLU A 29 -11.50 10.22 -12.02
N HIS A 30 -12.22 9.27 -12.62
CA HIS A 30 -12.11 8.98 -14.04
C HIS A 30 -13.42 8.38 -14.57
N GLY A 31 -14.24 9.22 -15.19
CA GLY A 31 -15.58 8.84 -15.65
C GLY A 31 -16.48 8.50 -14.46
N LYS A 32 -17.11 7.31 -14.50
CA LYS A 32 -17.98 6.81 -13.41
C LYS A 32 -17.23 6.07 -12.29
N GLY A 33 -15.90 6.11 -12.28
CA GLY A 33 -15.11 5.37 -11.31
C GLY A 33 -13.77 6.03 -11.03
N PHE A 34 -12.81 5.22 -10.58
CA PHE A 34 -11.50 5.71 -10.16
C PHE A 34 -10.38 5.18 -11.05
N LEU A 35 -9.44 6.06 -11.39
CA LEU A 35 -8.16 5.69 -11.97
C LEU A 35 -7.13 5.54 -10.84
N VAL A 36 -6.63 4.32 -10.67
CA VAL A 36 -5.63 3.98 -9.64
C VAL A 36 -4.25 3.76 -10.26
N LYS A 37 -3.26 4.52 -9.81
CA LYS A 37 -1.86 4.44 -10.26
C LYS A 37 -0.92 4.13 -9.10
N VAL A 38 0.12 3.36 -9.39
CA VAL A 38 1.24 3.13 -8.45
C VAL A 38 2.22 4.29 -8.61
N ALA A 39 2.70 4.85 -7.51
CA ALA A 39 3.62 5.96 -7.47
C ALA A 39 4.85 5.66 -6.59
N ASP A 40 5.77 6.62 -6.55
CA ASP A 40 7.03 6.58 -5.80
C ASP A 40 7.96 5.41 -6.15
N PHE A 41 8.66 5.59 -7.27
CA PHE A 41 9.67 4.67 -7.78
C PHE A 41 11.08 4.98 -7.25
N GLY A 42 11.22 5.79 -6.20
CA GLY A 42 12.53 6.22 -5.68
C GLY A 42 13.40 5.07 -5.19
N LEU A 43 12.78 3.96 -4.80
CA LEU A 43 13.47 2.72 -4.38
C LEU A 43 13.44 1.61 -5.44
N ALA A 44 12.75 1.82 -6.56
CA ALA A 44 12.58 0.81 -7.59
C ALA A 44 13.92 0.45 -8.25
N LYS A 45 14.11 -0.83 -8.51
CA LYS A 45 15.32 -1.36 -9.16
C LYS A 45 14.99 -2.54 -10.05
N THR A 46 15.85 -2.79 -11.03
CA THR A 46 15.77 -4.06 -11.75
C THR A 46 16.08 -5.22 -10.81
N ARG A 47 15.47 -6.38 -11.07
CA ARG A 47 15.75 -7.63 -10.35
C ARG A 47 17.24 -7.98 -10.39
N HIS A 48 17.89 -7.71 -11.51
CA HIS A 48 19.31 -7.95 -11.71
C HIS A 48 20.21 -7.01 -10.89
N GLU A 49 19.86 -5.74 -10.73
CA GLU A 49 20.58 -4.85 -9.81
C GLU A 49 20.39 -5.28 -8.36
N THR A 50 19.18 -5.73 -8.02
CA THR A 50 18.85 -6.24 -6.67
C THR A 50 19.65 -7.51 -6.35
N SER A 51 19.80 -8.44 -7.30
CA SER A 51 20.55 -9.69 -7.07
C SER A 51 22.05 -9.47 -6.85
N ARG A 52 22.59 -8.34 -7.32
CA ARG A 52 23.98 -7.92 -7.10
C ARG A 52 24.20 -7.17 -5.79
N GLN A 53 23.13 -6.76 -5.09
CA GLN A 53 23.27 -6.18 -3.76
C GLN A 53 23.60 -7.29 -2.76
N SER A 54 24.59 -7.04 -1.92
CA SER A 54 24.89 -7.89 -0.78
C SER A 54 23.67 -8.01 0.13
N ALA A 55 23.40 -9.22 0.63
CA ALA A 55 22.31 -9.46 1.59
C ALA A 55 22.45 -8.65 2.89
N SER A 56 23.64 -8.10 3.14
CA SER A 56 24.00 -7.20 4.24
C SER A 56 23.83 -5.70 3.93
N GLY A 57 23.26 -5.33 2.77
CA GLY A 57 22.90 -3.94 2.48
C GLY A 57 21.70 -3.45 3.32
N PRO A 58 21.45 -2.13 3.40
CA PRO A 58 20.30 -1.60 4.12
C PRO A 58 18.98 -2.16 3.56
N SER A 59 18.16 -2.76 4.43
CA SER A 59 16.79 -3.15 4.09
C SER A 59 15.96 -1.88 3.90
N VAL A 60 15.70 -1.50 2.64
CA VAL A 60 14.89 -0.32 2.30
C VAL A 60 13.40 -0.66 2.24
N GLY A 61 12.55 0.37 2.17
CA GLY A 61 11.10 0.26 2.17
C GLY A 61 10.50 0.47 3.56
N THR A 62 9.18 0.58 3.61
CA THR A 62 8.43 0.95 4.82
C THR A 62 8.03 -0.30 5.61
N LEU A 63 8.39 -0.35 6.91
CA LEU A 63 8.39 -1.58 7.71
C LEU A 63 7.07 -2.39 7.74
N PRO A 64 5.88 -1.78 7.95
CA PRO A 64 4.61 -2.52 8.01
C PRO A 64 4.30 -3.36 6.75
N TRP A 65 4.82 -2.95 5.59
CA TRP A 65 4.60 -3.65 4.32
C TRP A 65 5.72 -4.63 3.96
N LYS A 66 6.78 -4.73 4.78
CA LYS A 66 7.93 -5.59 4.48
C LYS A 66 7.61 -7.08 4.66
N ALA A 67 8.02 -7.86 3.67
CA ALA A 67 7.93 -9.31 3.71
C ALA A 67 8.92 -9.94 4.71
N PRO A 68 8.64 -11.12 5.29
CA PRO A 68 9.51 -11.79 6.25
C PRO A 68 10.95 -11.98 5.76
N GLU A 69 11.15 -12.30 4.48
CA GLU A 69 12.47 -12.47 3.88
C GLU A 69 13.26 -11.16 3.74
N LEU A 70 12.58 -10.02 3.65
CA LEU A 70 13.22 -8.70 3.66
C LEU A 70 13.73 -8.33 5.05
N LEU A 71 13.00 -8.75 6.08
CA LEU A 71 13.39 -8.54 7.47
C LEU A 71 14.54 -9.47 7.88
N LYS A 72 14.54 -10.71 7.38
CA LYS A 72 15.57 -11.72 7.68
C LYS A 72 16.86 -11.55 6.85
N MET A 73 16.72 -11.27 5.55
CA MET A 73 17.83 -11.36 4.59
C MET A 73 18.02 -10.12 3.70
N GLY A 74 17.18 -9.09 3.84
CA GLY A 74 17.26 -7.88 3.02
C GLY A 74 17.02 -8.07 1.52
N ARG A 75 16.51 -9.24 1.10
CA ARG A 75 16.42 -9.63 -0.32
C ARG A 75 15.05 -9.30 -0.92
N HIS A 76 15.01 -8.31 -1.82
CA HIS A 76 13.80 -8.02 -2.59
C HIS A 76 13.62 -8.98 -3.75
N THR A 77 12.36 -9.36 -3.95
CA THR A 77 11.88 -10.21 -5.04
C THR A 77 10.51 -9.73 -5.50
N GLU A 78 10.03 -10.25 -6.63
CA GLU A 78 8.65 -10.05 -7.08
C GLU A 78 7.65 -10.52 -6.00
N ALA A 79 7.97 -11.61 -5.29
CA ALA A 79 7.15 -12.12 -4.20
C ALA A 79 7.12 -11.19 -2.98
N SER A 80 8.18 -10.39 -2.75
CA SER A 80 8.18 -9.39 -1.68
C SER A 80 7.29 -8.19 -2.01
N ASP A 81 7.21 -7.78 -3.29
CA ASP A 81 6.24 -6.79 -3.75
C ASP A 81 4.79 -7.32 -3.62
N VAL A 82 4.57 -8.61 -3.90
CA VAL A 82 3.27 -9.27 -3.71
C VAL A 82 2.85 -9.30 -2.23
N TYR A 83 3.79 -9.55 -1.31
CA TYR A 83 3.49 -9.51 0.11
C TYR A 83 2.97 -8.14 0.53
N ALA A 84 3.66 -7.08 0.09
CA ALA A 84 3.26 -5.71 0.35
C ALA A 84 1.87 -5.40 -0.24
N LEU A 85 1.55 -5.89 -1.44
CA LEU A 85 0.18 -5.83 -1.98
C LEU A 85 -0.84 -6.54 -1.08
N GLY A 86 -0.47 -7.65 -0.45
CA GLY A 86 -1.30 -8.35 0.54
C GLY A 86 -1.69 -7.48 1.72
N ILE A 87 -0.73 -6.71 2.26
CA ILE A 87 -1.00 -5.72 3.31
C ILE A 87 -1.91 -4.62 2.80
N VAL A 88 -1.70 -4.09 1.59
CA VAL A 88 -2.60 -3.08 1.00
C VAL A 88 -4.02 -3.63 0.78
N PHE A 89 -4.18 -4.88 0.36
CA PHE A 89 -5.50 -5.50 0.27
C PHE A 89 -6.17 -5.63 1.63
N TRP A 90 -5.40 -5.92 2.68
CA TRP A 90 -5.90 -5.96 4.05
C TRP A 90 -6.35 -4.58 4.53
N GLU A 91 -5.58 -3.53 4.26
CA GLU A 91 -5.96 -2.13 4.56
C GLU A 91 -7.27 -1.77 3.88
N LEU A 92 -7.43 -2.12 2.60
CA LEU A 92 -8.66 -1.83 1.85
C LEU A 92 -9.90 -2.57 2.39
N CYS A 93 -9.72 -3.73 3.03
CA CYS A 93 -10.84 -4.50 3.58
C CYS A 93 -11.20 -4.13 5.01
N THR A 94 -10.25 -3.55 5.75
CA THR A 94 -10.39 -3.25 7.18
C THR A 94 -10.51 -1.76 7.47
N GLU A 95 -10.07 -0.91 6.54
CA GLU A 95 -9.92 0.53 6.74
C GLU A 95 -9.03 0.88 7.95
N CYS A 96 -8.16 -0.04 8.35
CA CYS A 96 -7.26 0.10 9.50
C CYS A 96 -5.81 0.32 9.08
N GLU A 97 -5.03 0.98 9.94
CA GLU A 97 -3.58 1.07 9.79
C GLU A 97 -2.91 -0.27 10.15
N PRO A 98 -1.96 -0.78 9.33
CA PRO A 98 -1.31 -2.05 9.62
C PRO A 98 -0.42 -1.92 10.87
N TYR A 99 -0.67 -2.78 11.86
CA TYR A 99 0.06 -2.83 13.14
C TYR A 99 -0.03 -1.54 13.97
N GLU A 100 -1.18 -0.87 13.94
CA GLU A 100 -1.44 0.35 14.70
C GLU A 100 -0.93 0.26 16.17
N GLY A 101 -0.13 1.24 16.58
CA GLY A 101 0.42 1.35 17.93
C GLY A 101 1.59 0.41 18.27
N ALA A 102 2.01 -0.48 17.36
CA ALA A 102 3.18 -1.34 17.58
C ALA A 102 4.49 -0.65 17.17
N ASP A 103 5.58 -0.97 17.89
CA ASP A 103 6.92 -0.49 17.54
C ASP A 103 7.62 -1.40 16.50
N ASP A 104 8.67 -0.87 15.86
CA ASP A 104 9.40 -1.55 14.80
C ASP A 104 9.93 -2.95 15.18
N PRO A 105 10.53 -3.15 16.39
CA PRO A 105 10.95 -4.49 16.83
C PRO A 105 9.78 -5.47 16.99
N THR A 106 8.65 -5.02 17.52
CA THR A 106 7.46 -5.87 17.70
C THR A 106 6.88 -6.31 16.37
N ILE A 107 6.73 -5.37 15.43
CA ILE A 107 6.26 -5.67 14.06
C ILE A 107 7.20 -6.68 13.40
N SER A 108 8.51 -6.43 13.49
CA SER A 108 9.51 -7.30 12.88
C SER A 108 9.44 -8.73 13.42
N ALA A 109 9.40 -8.88 14.75
CA ALA A 109 9.33 -10.17 15.41
C ALA A 109 8.04 -10.93 15.05
N PHE A 110 6.89 -10.24 15.05
CA PHE A 110 5.59 -10.80 14.68
C PHE A 110 5.60 -11.37 13.25
N VAL A 111 6.06 -10.58 12.28
CA VAL A 111 6.11 -10.99 10.86
C VAL A 111 7.10 -12.14 10.64
N ILE A 112 8.28 -12.08 11.28
CA ILE A 112 9.34 -13.09 11.19
C ILE A 112 8.91 -14.44 11.74
N ARG A 113 8.13 -14.44 12.84
CA ARG A 113 7.61 -15.64 13.51
C ARG A 113 6.47 -16.30 12.72
N GLY A 114 5.86 -15.55 11.80
CA GLY A 114 4.90 -16.06 10.83
C GLY A 114 3.46 -15.68 11.12
N ASP A 115 3.22 -14.89 12.16
CA ASP A 115 1.93 -14.33 12.48
C ASP A 115 1.47 -13.31 11.44
N ARG A 116 0.15 -13.11 11.34
CA ARG A 116 -0.48 -12.22 10.36
C ARG A 116 -1.56 -11.38 11.03
N LEU A 117 -1.81 -10.22 10.46
CA LEU A 117 -2.94 -9.38 10.86
C LEU A 117 -4.24 -10.17 10.71
N ASN A 118 -5.18 -9.93 11.61
CA ASN A 118 -6.48 -10.61 11.58
C ASN A 118 -7.27 -10.20 10.34
N ILE A 119 -7.73 -11.17 9.54
CA ILE A 119 -8.66 -10.90 8.44
C ILE A 119 -10.07 -11.00 8.99
N PRO A 120 -10.93 -9.97 8.84
CA PRO A 120 -12.31 -10.05 9.30
C PRO A 120 -13.08 -11.21 8.67
N THR A 121 -13.93 -11.88 9.44
CA THR A 121 -14.71 -13.03 8.96
C THR A 121 -15.97 -12.64 8.19
N ASN A 122 -16.32 -11.35 8.20
CA ASN A 122 -17.50 -10.79 7.55
C ASN A 122 -17.27 -10.31 6.11
N ILE A 123 -16.08 -10.54 5.54
CA ILE A 123 -15.79 -10.21 4.13
C ILE A 123 -15.96 -11.45 3.23
N PRO A 124 -16.27 -11.28 1.92
CA PRO A 124 -16.40 -12.40 1.00
C PRO A 124 -15.13 -13.28 0.97
N LYS A 125 -15.30 -14.60 0.87
CA LYS A 125 -14.21 -15.58 0.88
C LYS A 125 -13.13 -15.30 -0.17
N GLY A 126 -13.51 -14.73 -1.32
CA GLY A 126 -12.57 -14.31 -2.35
C GLY A 126 -11.54 -13.29 -1.85
N PHE A 127 -11.94 -12.32 -1.01
CA PHE A 127 -11.02 -11.35 -0.40
C PHE A 127 -10.12 -12.01 0.66
N VAL A 128 -10.66 -12.94 1.45
CA VAL A 128 -9.86 -13.72 2.42
C VAL A 128 -8.75 -14.49 1.70
N ASP A 129 -9.08 -15.17 0.60
CA ASP A 129 -8.13 -15.91 -0.22
C ASP A 129 -7.14 -14.98 -0.95
N LEU A 130 -7.60 -13.83 -1.44
CA LEU A 130 -6.76 -12.79 -2.04
C LEU A 130 -5.66 -12.32 -1.08
N ILE A 131 -6.04 -11.91 0.13
CA ILE A 131 -5.10 -11.44 1.17
C ILE A 131 -4.17 -12.58 1.59
N SER A 132 -4.75 -13.73 1.98
CA SER A 132 -4.00 -14.88 2.51
C SER A 132 -2.97 -15.44 1.55
N SER A 133 -3.30 -15.50 0.27
CA SER A 133 -2.39 -15.98 -0.77
C SER A 133 -1.33 -14.96 -1.19
N ALA A 134 -1.55 -13.67 -0.95
CA ALA A 134 -0.58 -12.62 -1.25
C ALA A 134 0.52 -12.54 -0.18
N TRP A 135 0.17 -12.69 1.10
CA TRP A 135 1.11 -12.53 2.23
C TRP A 135 1.58 -13.84 2.89
N ALA A 136 1.48 -14.97 2.17
CA ALA A 136 1.95 -16.26 2.67
C ALA A 136 3.42 -16.17 3.17
N HIS A 137 3.77 -16.90 4.23
CA HIS A 137 5.11 -16.81 4.85
C HIS A 137 6.22 -17.06 3.84
N GLU A 138 6.15 -18.22 3.21
CA GLU A 138 7.06 -18.69 2.19
C GLU A 138 6.83 -17.92 0.86
N PRO A 139 7.83 -17.20 0.32
CA PRO A 139 7.69 -16.42 -0.92
C PRO A 139 7.15 -17.23 -2.11
N GLN A 140 7.59 -18.48 -2.24
CA GLN A 140 7.17 -19.43 -3.29
C GLN A 140 5.72 -19.90 -3.17
N LYS A 141 5.10 -19.75 -1.99
CA LYS A 141 3.67 -20.05 -1.79
C LYS A 141 2.78 -18.86 -2.15
N ARG A 142 3.36 -17.67 -2.36
CA ARG A 142 2.60 -16.47 -2.72
C ARG A 142 2.16 -16.55 -4.18
N ARG A 143 0.92 -16.16 -4.45
CA ARG A 143 0.45 -16.00 -5.83
C ARG A 143 1.17 -14.86 -6.51
N ASN A 144 1.62 -15.05 -7.76
CA ASN A 144 2.18 -13.94 -8.52
C ASN A 144 1.08 -12.93 -8.93
N CYS A 145 1.49 -11.74 -9.36
CA CYS A 145 0.55 -10.68 -9.73
C CYS A 145 -0.48 -11.10 -10.79
N GLN A 146 -0.12 -11.99 -11.73
CA GLN A 146 -1.05 -12.49 -12.73
C GLN A 146 -2.14 -13.39 -12.11
N GLN A 147 -1.76 -14.25 -11.17
CA GLN A 147 -2.70 -15.10 -10.43
C GLN A 147 -3.60 -14.25 -9.53
N ILE A 148 -3.06 -13.24 -8.84
CA ILE A 148 -3.84 -12.26 -8.06
C ILE A 148 -4.86 -11.54 -8.95
N LEU A 149 -4.48 -11.12 -10.16
CA LEU A 149 -5.41 -10.50 -11.10
C LEU A 149 -6.56 -11.43 -11.51
N ASN A 150 -6.32 -12.74 -11.60
CA ASN A 150 -7.37 -13.70 -11.93
C ASN A 150 -8.37 -13.83 -10.77
N VAL A 151 -7.88 -13.84 -9.52
CA VAL A 151 -8.73 -13.84 -8.31
C VAL A 151 -9.58 -12.57 -8.25
N ILE A 152 -8.97 -11.39 -8.47
CA ILE A 152 -9.71 -10.11 -8.48
C ILE A 152 -10.82 -10.12 -9.53
N LYS A 153 -10.55 -10.65 -10.74
CA LYS A 153 -11.57 -10.76 -11.79
C LYS A 153 -12.73 -11.67 -11.36
N ALA A 154 -12.44 -12.82 -10.76
CA ALA A 154 -13.46 -13.72 -10.27
C ALA A 154 -14.36 -13.05 -9.21
N ILE A 155 -13.74 -12.36 -8.24
CA ILE A 155 -14.47 -11.56 -7.24
C ILE A 155 -15.35 -10.50 -7.91
N SER A 156 -14.81 -9.74 -8.86
CA SER A 156 -15.58 -8.71 -9.58
C SER A 156 -16.75 -9.28 -10.38
N SER A 157 -16.66 -10.51 -10.90
CA SER A 157 -17.76 -11.16 -11.60
C SER A 157 -18.85 -11.68 -10.67
N GLU A 158 -18.54 -11.94 -9.40
CA GLU A 158 -19.51 -12.35 -8.37
C GLU A 158 -20.25 -11.15 -7.75
N ILE A 159 -19.66 -9.96 -7.85
CA ILE A 159 -20.25 -8.70 -7.40
C ILE A 159 -21.23 -8.22 -8.48
N ASP A 160 -22.51 -8.54 -8.27
CA ASP A 160 -23.62 -8.05 -9.09
C ASP A 160 -23.84 -6.55 -8.79
N GLU A 161 -23.63 -5.67 -9.77
CA GLU A 161 -23.76 -4.20 -9.62
C GLU A 161 -25.15 -3.79 -9.08
N ASN A 162 -26.17 -4.62 -9.34
CA ASN A 162 -27.54 -4.42 -8.85
C ASN A 162 -27.70 -4.64 -7.33
N LYS A 163 -26.80 -5.38 -6.68
CA LYS A 163 -26.83 -5.62 -5.23
C LYS A 163 -26.11 -4.53 -4.42
N ILE A 164 -25.09 -3.89 -5.01
CA ILE A 164 -24.38 -2.77 -4.38
C ILE A 164 -25.33 -1.57 -4.19
N SER A 165 -26.24 -1.35 -5.13
CA SER A 165 -27.23 -0.26 -5.06
C SER A 165 -28.33 -0.48 -4.00
N GLN A 166 -28.50 -1.71 -3.50
CA GLN A 166 -29.50 -2.08 -2.49
C GLN A 166 -28.93 -2.24 -1.08
N ALA A 167 -27.63 -2.50 -0.98
CA ALA A 167 -26.92 -2.40 0.29
C ALA A 167 -26.67 -0.91 0.55
N ASN A 168 -27.39 -0.30 1.49
CA ASN A 168 -27.03 1.00 2.08
C ASN A 168 -25.66 0.91 2.78
N VAL A 169 -24.59 0.63 2.04
CA VAL A 169 -23.24 0.95 2.45
C VAL A 169 -23.11 2.43 2.13
N PRO A 170 -23.07 3.33 3.13
CA PRO A 170 -22.87 4.72 2.82
C PRO A 170 -21.47 4.83 2.21
N LEU A 171 -21.40 5.02 0.89
CA LEU A 171 -20.30 5.76 0.29
C LEU A 171 -20.38 7.15 0.93
N VAL A 172 -19.70 7.33 2.07
CA VAL A 172 -19.54 8.65 2.69
C VAL A 172 -18.53 9.43 1.87
N LEU A 173 -18.97 9.88 0.69
CA LEU A 173 -18.51 11.10 0.06
C LEU A 173 -19.73 11.80 -0.53
N ASN A 174 -20.70 12.08 0.34
CA ASN A 174 -21.77 13.02 0.03
C ASN A 174 -21.45 14.34 0.74
N THR A 175 -20.39 15.03 0.29
CA THR A 175 -20.27 16.46 0.56
C THR A 175 -21.06 17.18 -0.51
N ASN A 176 -22.34 17.38 -0.23
CA ASN A 176 -23.11 18.46 -0.83
C ASN A 176 -22.40 19.78 -0.50
N VAL A 177 -21.60 20.28 -1.42
CA VAL A 177 -21.23 21.69 -1.46
C VAL A 177 -21.61 22.20 -2.84
N ALA A 178 -22.84 22.66 -2.94
CA ALA A 178 -23.25 23.58 -3.99
C ALA A 178 -24.05 24.73 -3.36
N ASN A 179 -23.46 25.91 -3.49
CA ASN A 179 -23.97 27.27 -3.36
C ASN A 179 -24.26 27.76 -1.93
N SER A 180 -23.83 28.95 -1.53
CA SER A 180 -23.61 30.17 -2.32
C SER A 180 -22.60 31.10 -1.65
N ASP A 181 -21.75 31.71 -2.48
CA ASP A 181 -21.38 33.12 -2.47
C ASP A 181 -21.14 33.81 -1.12
N GLU A 182 -19.86 34.04 -0.80
CA GLU A 182 -19.45 35.41 -0.50
C GLU A 182 -18.00 35.66 -0.96
N ILE A 183 -17.92 36.54 -1.96
CA ILE A 183 -16.70 37.13 -2.50
C ILE A 183 -16.23 38.20 -1.50
N VAL A 184 -15.03 38.08 -0.95
CA VAL A 184 -14.25 39.24 -0.52
C VAL A 184 -12.82 39.12 -1.03
N SER A 185 -12.53 39.91 -2.06
CA SER A 185 -11.22 40.13 -2.66
C SER A 185 -10.29 40.94 -1.73
N PRO A 186 -8.97 40.95 -1.98
CA PRO A 186 -7.94 41.16 -0.97
C PRO A 186 -7.54 42.63 -0.84
N GLN A 187 -7.22 43.10 0.38
CA GLN A 187 -6.16 44.09 0.60
C GLN A 187 -5.77 44.31 2.08
N GLN A 188 -4.46 44.20 2.30
CA GLN A 188 -3.59 44.97 3.22
C GLN A 188 -3.27 44.49 4.66
N ARG A 189 -1.95 44.19 4.77
CA ARG A 189 -0.94 44.62 5.75
C ARG A 189 -0.58 43.72 6.95
N SER A 190 0.59 43.09 6.77
CA SER A 190 1.80 43.20 7.61
C SER A 190 1.73 42.78 9.08
N GLN A 191 2.41 41.69 9.43
CA GLN A 191 3.75 41.68 10.07
C GLN A 191 4.03 40.26 10.61
N SER A 192 5.18 39.72 10.23
CA SER A 192 5.71 38.45 10.76
C SER A 192 6.39 38.69 12.12
N PRO A 193 6.23 37.83 13.13
CA PRO A 193 7.14 37.79 14.27
C PRO A 193 8.29 36.80 14.03
N GLU A 194 9.49 37.25 14.40
CA GLU A 194 10.80 36.61 14.25
C GLU A 194 10.97 35.30 15.05
N ARG A 195 11.88 34.42 14.56
CA ARG A 195 12.38 33.24 15.28
C ARG A 195 13.41 33.63 16.34
N PRO A 196 13.42 33.01 17.55
CA PRO A 196 14.50 33.20 18.52
C PRO A 196 15.79 32.50 18.10
N LYS A 197 16.93 33.18 18.29
CA LYS A 197 18.30 32.73 18.03
C LYS A 197 18.79 31.71 19.07
N LYS A 198 19.55 30.72 18.60
CA LYS A 198 20.30 29.72 19.39
C LYS A 198 21.28 30.40 20.35
N ARG A 199 21.33 29.96 21.62
CA ARG A 199 22.45 30.22 22.52
C ARG A 199 23.43 29.04 22.48
N GLN A 200 24.68 29.36 22.19
CA GLN A 200 25.84 28.51 22.45
C GLN A 200 26.08 28.44 23.97
N TYR A 201 26.45 27.26 24.47
CA TYR A 201 27.19 27.13 25.72
C TYR A 201 28.43 26.30 25.39
N GLU A 202 29.59 26.97 25.45
CA GLU A 202 30.89 26.36 25.70
C GLU A 202 31.04 26.17 27.21
N ILE A 203 31.39 24.96 27.64
CA ILE A 203 32.47 24.65 28.60
C ILE A 203 33.04 23.29 28.18
#